data_AF-A0A6I8MAE5-F1
#
_entry.id   AF-A0A6I8MAE5-F1
#
_cell.length_a   1.000
_cell.length_b   1.000
_cell.length_c   1.000
_cell.angle_alpha   90.00
_cell.angle_beta   90.00
_cell.angle_gamma   90.00
#
_symmetry.space_group_name_H-M   'P 1'
#
loop_
_entity.id
_entity.type
_entity.pdbx_description
1 polymer ?
#
loop_
_entity_poly.entity_id
_entity_poly.type
_entity_poly.pdbx_seq_one_letter_code
_entity_poly.pdbx_strand_id
1 'polypeptide(L)'
;MGSRALADAVAAGDPDRLTTAQRKDKRGDRIFLDANRDGYAQTFVAPYSLRARPGAAAATPLDWRELGKAEPDGRSLAKEKQRLAFKDDPWRDLDDHAGSAEAARKQLT
;
A
#
# COMPACT_ATOMS: atom_id res chain seq x y z
N MET A 1 12.75 13.52 0.78
CA MET A 1 12.11 13.83 -0.52
C MET A 1 12.32 12.67 -1.49
N GLY A 2 11.61 11.55 -1.34
CA GLY A 2 11.80 10.36 -2.18
C GLY A 2 10.49 9.87 -2.80
N SER A 3 9.54 9.50 -1.97
CA SER A 3 8.23 8.97 -2.40
C SER A 3 7.40 9.92 -3.24
N ARG A 4 7.49 11.24 -3.03
CA ARG A 4 6.75 12.20 -3.87
C ARG A 4 7.19 12.13 -5.34
N ALA A 5 8.49 12.10 -5.60
CA ALA A 5 9.02 12.00 -6.96
C ALA A 5 8.61 10.68 -7.63
N LEU A 6 8.66 9.57 -6.89
CA LEU A 6 8.18 8.28 -7.38
C LEU A 6 6.69 8.32 -7.72
N ALA A 7 5.85 8.87 -6.84
CA ALA A 7 4.42 8.99 -7.07
C ALA A 7 4.11 9.87 -8.28
N ASP A 8 4.82 10.99 -8.46
CA ASP A 8 4.65 11.87 -9.62
C ASP A 8 5.07 11.16 -10.92
N ALA A 9 6.18 10.40 -10.92
CA ALA A 9 6.62 9.61 -12.07
C ALA A 9 5.62 8.50 -12.43
N VAL A 10 5.11 7.75 -11.45
CA VAL A 10 4.09 6.71 -11.66
C VAL A 10 2.79 7.32 -12.18
N ALA A 11 2.36 8.47 -11.63
CA ALA A 11 1.16 9.15 -12.12
C ALA A 11 1.32 9.71 -13.54
N ALA A 12 2.52 10.14 -13.93
CA ALA A 12 2.80 10.57 -15.30
C ALA A 12 2.72 9.40 -16.31
N GLY A 13 2.98 8.16 -15.87
CA GLY A 13 2.86 6.96 -16.71
C GLY A 13 1.43 6.49 -16.97
N ASP A 14 0.47 6.84 -16.12
CA ASP A 14 -0.97 6.51 -16.28
C ASP A 14 -1.85 7.66 -15.73
N PRO A 15 -1.84 8.85 -16.37
CA PRO A 15 -2.47 10.08 -15.84
C PRO A 15 -4.00 10.04 -15.84
N ASP A 16 -4.58 9.13 -16.62
CA ASP A 16 -6.03 8.92 -16.71
C ASP A 16 -6.57 8.14 -15.50
N ARG A 17 -5.72 7.33 -14.84
CA ARG A 17 -6.12 6.50 -13.69
C ARG A 17 -5.46 6.92 -12.39
N LEU A 18 -4.33 7.61 -12.43
CA LEU A 18 -3.52 7.94 -11.27
C LEU A 18 -3.37 9.45 -11.08
N THR A 19 -3.23 9.89 -9.84
CA THR A 19 -3.01 11.31 -9.52
C THR A 19 -2.24 11.50 -8.22
N THR A 20 -1.49 12.58 -8.13
CA THR A 20 -0.85 13.05 -6.90
C THR A 20 -1.48 14.34 -6.37
N ALA A 21 -2.66 14.71 -6.88
CA ALA A 21 -3.41 15.88 -6.46
C ALA A 21 -3.97 15.72 -5.03
N GLN A 22 -3.44 16.51 -4.10
CA GLN A 22 -3.85 16.43 -2.70
C GLN A 22 -5.31 16.83 -2.48
N ARG A 23 -5.85 17.80 -3.23
CA ARG A 23 -7.25 18.21 -3.07
C ARG A 23 -8.20 17.20 -3.71
N LYS A 24 -9.23 16.76 -2.96
CA LYS A 24 -10.20 15.74 -3.42
C LYS A 24 -10.92 16.15 -4.71
N ASP A 25 -11.31 17.41 -4.83
CA ASP A 25 -11.99 17.98 -6.00
C ASP A 25 -11.13 18.00 -7.27
N LYS A 26 -9.80 17.84 -7.15
CA LYS A 26 -8.86 17.76 -8.28
C LYS A 26 -8.52 16.33 -8.70
N ARG A 27 -9.01 15.32 -7.98
CA ARG A 27 -8.71 13.90 -8.26
C ARG A 27 -9.59 13.33 -9.36
N GLY A 28 -10.87 13.72 -9.41
CA GLY A 28 -11.86 13.02 -10.23
C GLY A 28 -12.00 11.56 -9.79
N ASP A 29 -12.11 10.65 -10.76
CA ASP A 29 -12.25 9.20 -10.52
C ASP A 29 -10.90 8.46 -10.42
N ARG A 30 -9.80 9.21 -10.28
CA ARG A 30 -8.44 8.66 -10.26
C ARG A 30 -8.00 8.21 -8.87
N ILE A 31 -7.12 7.21 -8.84
CA ILE A 31 -6.45 6.74 -7.64
C ILE A 31 -5.41 7.77 -7.20
N PHE A 32 -5.57 8.25 -5.96
CA PHE A 32 -4.62 9.18 -5.35
C PHE A 32 -3.45 8.43 -4.73
N LEU A 33 -2.24 8.72 -5.21
CA LEU A 33 -0.99 8.23 -4.65
C LEU A 33 -0.57 9.13 -3.47
N ASP A 34 -0.86 8.70 -2.24
CA ASP A 34 -0.68 9.48 -1.01
C ASP A 34 0.77 9.49 -0.51
N ALA A 35 1.66 10.15 -1.25
CA ALA A 35 3.07 10.32 -0.87
C ALA A 35 3.29 11.18 0.40
N ASN A 36 2.23 11.80 0.93
CA ASN A 36 2.34 12.61 2.15
C ASN A 36 2.50 11.74 3.40
N ARG A 37 2.21 10.44 3.32
CA ARG A 37 2.29 9.52 4.45
C ARG A 37 3.70 9.29 4.97
N ASP A 38 4.73 9.59 4.18
CA ASP A 38 6.13 9.52 4.62
C ASP A 38 6.58 10.76 5.40
N GLY A 39 5.67 11.72 5.62
CA GLY A 39 5.94 12.90 6.45
C GLY A 39 6.11 12.56 7.93
N TYR A 40 6.73 13.48 8.66
CA TYR A 40 6.81 13.40 10.11
C TYR A 40 5.40 13.37 10.75
N ALA A 41 5.24 12.58 11.81
CA ALA A 41 4.00 12.42 12.58
C ALA A 41 2.78 11.91 11.77
N GLN A 42 3.02 11.25 10.64
CA GLN A 42 1.96 10.59 9.89
C GLN A 42 1.60 9.23 10.49
N THR A 43 0.39 8.76 10.17
CA THR A 43 -0.13 7.48 10.66
C THR A 43 -0.19 6.44 9.55
N PHE A 44 0.17 5.21 9.89
CA PHE A 44 -0.03 4.01 9.09
C PHE A 44 -0.67 2.92 9.93
N VAL A 45 -1.40 2.04 9.26
CA VAL A 45 -1.97 0.85 9.89
C VAL A 45 -0.88 -0.22 9.92
N ALA A 46 -0.59 -0.77 11.10
CA ALA A 46 0.38 -1.84 11.22
C ALA A 46 -0.14 -3.14 10.56
N PRO A 47 0.72 -3.97 9.95
CA PRO A 47 0.33 -5.29 9.46
C PRO A 47 -0.42 -6.09 10.53
N TYR A 48 -1.43 -6.85 10.11
CA TYR A 48 -2.31 -7.67 10.96
C TYR A 48 -3.19 -6.90 11.97
N SER A 49 -3.07 -5.57 12.08
CA SER A 49 -3.96 -4.80 12.95
C SER A 49 -5.39 -4.71 12.38
N LEU A 50 -6.38 -4.72 13.27
CA LEU A 50 -7.79 -4.63 12.91
C LEU A 50 -8.20 -3.18 12.61
N ARG A 51 -9.13 -3.02 11.66
CA ARG A 51 -9.74 -1.72 11.34
C ARG A 51 -11.03 -1.54 12.12
N ALA A 52 -11.22 -0.36 12.71
CA ALA A 52 -12.47 0.04 13.35
C ALA A 52 -13.58 0.35 12.32
N ARG A 53 -14.02 -0.69 11.61
CA ARG A 53 -15.07 -0.67 10.58
C ARG A 53 -15.96 -1.91 10.74
N PRO A 54 -17.19 -1.92 10.20
CA PRO A 54 -18.02 -3.12 10.18
C PRO A 54 -17.23 -4.34 9.67
N GLY A 55 -17.34 -5.46 10.40
CA GLY A 55 -16.60 -6.70 10.09
C GLY A 55 -15.17 -6.78 10.63
N ALA A 56 -14.62 -5.68 11.16
CA ALA A 56 -13.28 -5.61 11.77
C ALA A 56 -12.20 -6.31 10.92
N ALA A 57 -12.09 -5.89 9.65
CA ALA A 57 -11.11 -6.48 8.73
C ALA A 57 -9.66 -6.16 9.17
N ALA A 58 -8.75 -7.11 8.98
CA ALA A 58 -7.33 -6.99 9.26
C ALA A 58 -6.56 -6.39 8.07
N ALA A 59 -5.50 -5.65 8.35
CA ALA A 59 -4.51 -5.23 7.37
C ALA A 59 -3.56 -6.39 7.01
N THR A 60 -4.08 -7.38 6.31
CA THR A 60 -3.40 -8.65 5.99
C THR A 60 -2.33 -8.46 4.91
N PRO A 61 -1.05 -8.82 5.18
CA PRO A 61 -0.04 -8.99 4.14
C PRO A 61 -0.45 -10.03 3.10
N LEU A 62 -0.21 -9.72 1.83
CA LEU A 62 -0.57 -10.55 0.68
C LEU A 62 0.65 -10.77 -0.21
N ASP A 63 0.68 -11.91 -0.89
CA ASP A 63 1.58 -12.10 -2.03
C ASP A 63 0.98 -11.52 -3.33
N TRP A 64 1.83 -11.26 -4.32
CA TRP A 64 1.40 -10.64 -5.59
C TRP A 64 0.30 -11.38 -6.32
N ARG A 65 0.20 -12.72 -6.18
CA ARG A 65 -0.82 -13.54 -6.86
C ARG A 65 -2.19 -13.41 -6.19
N GLU A 66 -2.23 -12.96 -4.94
CA GLU A 66 -3.47 -12.72 -4.18
C GLU A 66 -4.07 -11.35 -4.47
N LEU A 67 -3.23 -10.35 -4.80
CA LEU A 67 -3.65 -8.95 -4.89
C LEU A 67 -4.83 -8.72 -5.84
N GLY A 68 -4.80 -9.32 -7.04
CA GLY A 68 -5.86 -9.15 -8.05
C GLY A 68 -7.20 -9.82 -7.70
N LYS A 69 -7.25 -10.59 -6.61
CA LYS A 69 -8.45 -11.30 -6.13
C LYS A 69 -8.87 -10.83 -4.73
N ALA A 70 -8.19 -9.82 -4.20
CA ALA A 70 -8.40 -9.35 -2.85
C ALA A 70 -9.57 -8.37 -2.79
N GLU A 71 -10.40 -8.52 -1.75
CA GLU A 71 -11.49 -7.59 -1.45
C GLU A 71 -11.10 -6.71 -0.25
N PRO A 72 -11.35 -5.38 -0.28
CA PRO A 72 -10.89 -4.45 0.76
C PRO A 72 -11.26 -4.83 2.20
N ASP A 73 -12.44 -5.43 2.42
CA ASP A 73 -12.92 -5.87 3.74
C ASP A 73 -13.00 -7.41 3.84
N GLY A 74 -12.32 -8.13 2.94
CA GLY A 74 -12.40 -9.60 2.80
C GLY A 74 -11.71 -10.41 3.90
N ARG A 75 -11.03 -9.75 4.85
CA ARG A 75 -10.14 -10.36 5.86
C ARG A 75 -10.62 -10.10 7.29
N SER A 76 -11.82 -10.58 7.64
CA SER A 76 -12.30 -10.57 9.03
C SER A 76 -11.35 -11.31 9.98
N LEU A 77 -11.39 -11.01 11.28
CA LEU A 77 -10.59 -11.69 12.30
C LEU A 77 -10.65 -13.23 12.22
N ALA A 78 -11.83 -13.82 11.99
CA ALA A 78 -11.98 -15.28 11.89
C ALA A 78 -11.23 -15.87 10.67
N LYS A 79 -11.39 -15.24 9.50
CA LYS A 79 -10.67 -15.62 8.27
C LYS A 79 -9.17 -15.43 8.41
N GLU A 80 -8.72 -14.38 9.09
CA GLU A 80 -7.30 -14.12 9.31
C GLU A 80 -6.67 -15.19 10.22
N LYS A 81 -7.34 -15.55 11.32
CA LYS A 81 -6.90 -16.66 12.18
C LYS A 81 -6.78 -17.97 11.41
N GLN A 82 -7.75 -18.27 10.55
CA GLN A 82 -7.70 -19.47 9.72
C GLN A 82 -6.53 -19.41 8.73
N ARG A 83 -6.31 -18.27 8.08
CA ARG A 83 -5.21 -18.08 7.14
C ARG A 83 -3.86 -18.33 7.80
N LEU A 84 -3.61 -17.72 8.95
CA LEU A 84 -2.33 -17.83 9.68
C LEU A 84 -2.01 -19.27 10.09
N ALA A 85 -3.01 -20.16 10.18
CA ALA A 85 -2.79 -21.57 10.48
C ALA A 85 -2.25 -22.38 9.29
N PHE A 86 -2.41 -21.91 8.05
CA PHE A 86 -2.12 -22.70 6.84
C PHE A 86 -1.24 -22.00 5.82
N LYS A 87 -1.09 -20.68 5.92
CA LYS A 87 -0.36 -19.85 4.96
C LYS A 87 0.98 -19.44 5.54
N ASP A 88 2.05 -19.71 4.81
CA ASP A 88 3.37 -19.14 5.09
C ASP A 88 3.36 -17.62 4.97
N ASP A 89 4.17 -16.94 5.77
CA ASP A 89 4.24 -15.48 5.76
C ASP A 89 4.69 -14.96 4.39
N PRO A 90 3.84 -14.21 3.65
CA PRO A 90 4.18 -13.69 2.34
C PRO A 90 5.28 -12.61 2.38
N TRP A 91 5.57 -12.05 3.56
CA TRP A 91 6.61 -11.03 3.77
C TRP A 91 7.82 -11.57 4.53
N ARG A 92 7.98 -12.90 4.64
CA ARG A 92 9.08 -13.54 5.39
C ARG A 92 10.48 -13.09 4.98
N ASP A 93 10.67 -12.71 3.71
CA ASP A 93 11.96 -12.31 3.13
C ASP A 93 12.02 -10.77 2.91
N LEU A 94 11.14 -9.98 3.54
CA LEU A 94 11.06 -8.53 3.33
C LEU A 94 12.39 -7.83 3.63
N ASP A 95 13.04 -8.20 4.74
CA ASP A 95 14.30 -7.59 5.18
C ASP A 95 15.49 -8.00 4.30
N ASP A 96 15.42 -9.17 3.65
CA ASP A 96 16.43 -9.66 2.71
C ASP A 96 16.45 -8.85 1.39
N HIS A 97 15.41 -8.05 1.16
CA HIS A 97 15.22 -7.23 -0.04
C HIS A 97 15.34 -5.72 0.23
N ALA A 98 16.07 -5.32 1.28
CA ALA A 98 16.37 -3.91 1.54
C ALA A 98 17.04 -3.23 0.34
N GLY A 99 16.50 -2.08 -0.08
CA GLY A 99 16.96 -1.33 -1.25
C GLY A 99 17.44 0.09 -0.90
N SER A 100 18.38 0.62 -1.70
CA SER A 100 18.84 2.01 -1.55
C SER A 100 17.86 3.00 -2.16
N ALA A 101 17.34 3.90 -1.32
CA ALA A 101 16.50 5.01 -1.77
C ALA A 101 17.25 5.99 -2.71
N GLU A 102 18.56 6.16 -2.52
CA GLU A 102 19.37 7.00 -3.41
C GLU A 102 19.50 6.37 -4.79
N ALA A 103 19.77 5.06 -4.86
CA ALA A 103 19.86 4.34 -6.12
C ALA A 103 18.52 4.35 -6.87
N ALA A 104 17.42 4.11 -6.16
CA ALA A 104 16.07 4.19 -6.73
C ALA A 104 15.77 5.57 -7.31
N ARG A 105 16.18 6.65 -6.62
CA ARG A 105 15.99 8.02 -7.12
C ARG A 105 16.73 8.29 -8.43
N LYS A 106 17.94 7.75 -8.62
CA LYS A 106 18.71 7.92 -9.87
C LYS A 106 18.03 7.27 -11.08
N GLN A 107 17.10 6.33 -10.86
CA GLN A 107 16.32 5.69 -11.92
C GLN A 107 15.07 6.49 -12.32
N LEU A 108 14.71 7.55 -11.56
CA LEU A 108 13.54 8.40 -11.82
C LEU A 108 13.89 9.65 -12.65
N THR A 109 15.18 9.90 -12.91
CA THR A 109 15.73 11.00 -13.71
C THR A 109 16.24 10.49 -15.04
#